data_AF-A0A3R5UDU5-F1
#
_entry.id   AF-A0A3R5UDU5-F1
#
_cell.length_a   1.000
_cell.length_b   1.000
_cell.length_c   1.000
_cell.angle_alpha   90.00
_cell.angle_beta   90.00
_cell.angle_gamma   90.00
#
_symmetry.space_group_name_H-M   'P 1'
#
loop_
_entity.id
_entity.type
_entity.pdbx_description
1 polymer ?
#
loop_
_entity_poly.entity_id
_entity_poly.type
_entity_poly.pdbx_seq_one_letter_code
_entity_poly.pdbx_strand_id
1 'polypeptide(L)'
;MELVYSRLNHIDKQEILISDEFYKAFIKFIEEYQLFFQIKEQLKDKLSNLIDTDEKHRICYIYLQHMLKKGKYKFNNIPKFEDISEKLRIEVSNVAQLEDRIKADKAYIEGKYNDLVKQSSENMFNIFFKNPYFNNAVLIANYSMHKTLCRRRHKDLSKLWKTVMRGFAKSAPLSSYTSLVVDNNNRSKVKIDYLVILKLLYSFLQKEEVIYKSLFLIEYEEKGNKLVAKSCFSQLSSKSQFIGNEYKKYSLHLRLKETMKSGTILKGNELIVLFGGGKDGLEKVNKLQQCGFLINTILLKHKEPTLEELIDICFEFSCESESLQSLYKNLQEIKDYVNNIPGIDNMVNRRDIVDKIKDRVRSSFEILGYDEFKSDINQPFLTENNYFSKEYASCSLDKKTKENLNKIAKILPIFDRRLLLRFFIKDELELSIPKDFKDIYVAR
;
A
#
# COMPACT_ATOMS: atom_id res chain seq x y z
N MET A 1 -2.30 19.40 -29.01
CA MET A 1 -2.73 17.99 -29.10
C MET A 1 -2.82 17.47 -27.68
N GLU A 2 -4.02 17.15 -27.19
CA GLU A 2 -4.19 16.67 -25.81
C GLU A 2 -4.04 15.16 -25.76
N LEU A 3 -3.29 14.67 -24.77
CA LEU A 3 -2.99 13.25 -24.60
C LEU A 3 -4.02 12.63 -23.64
N VAL A 4 -4.89 11.77 -24.15
CA VAL A 4 -5.83 10.97 -23.35
C VAL A 4 -5.24 9.57 -23.19
N TYR A 5 -5.18 9.09 -21.95
CA TYR A 5 -4.71 7.75 -21.63
C TYR A 5 -5.80 6.96 -20.90
N SER A 6 -5.90 5.68 -21.22
CA SER A 6 -6.79 4.75 -20.55
C SER A 6 -5.99 3.75 -19.73
N ARG A 7 -6.55 3.34 -18.60
CA ARG A 7 -5.97 2.30 -17.77
C ARG A 7 -6.99 1.21 -17.53
N LEU A 8 -6.63 -0.01 -17.89
CA LEU A 8 -7.52 -1.17 -17.84
C LEU A 8 -7.13 -2.08 -16.70
N ASN A 9 -8.15 -2.68 -16.10
CA ASN A 9 -8.04 -3.69 -15.07
C ASN A 9 -7.96 -5.07 -15.73
N HIS A 10 -7.19 -5.99 -15.15
CA HIS A 10 -6.93 -7.31 -15.76
C HIS A 10 -7.88 -8.42 -15.30
N ILE A 11 -8.81 -8.11 -14.39
CA ILE A 11 -9.88 -9.03 -14.00
C ILE A 11 -11.19 -8.43 -14.48
N ASP A 12 -11.91 -9.16 -15.32
CA ASP A 12 -13.24 -8.76 -15.77
C ASP A 12 -14.27 -8.93 -14.63
N LYS A 13 -15.31 -8.10 -14.64
CA LYS A 13 -16.50 -8.26 -13.80
C LYS A 13 -17.08 -9.67 -13.93
N GLN A 14 -17.09 -10.24 -15.14
CA GLN A 14 -17.68 -11.55 -15.40
C GLN A 14 -16.93 -12.70 -14.72
N GLU A 15 -15.63 -12.53 -14.41
CA GLU A 15 -14.84 -13.54 -13.74
C GLU A 15 -15.18 -13.65 -12.24
N ILE A 16 -15.73 -12.59 -11.65
CA ILE A 16 -16.05 -12.53 -10.22
C ILE A 16 -17.44 -13.10 -9.99
N LEU A 17 -17.49 -14.19 -9.23
CA LEU A 17 -18.76 -14.78 -8.82
C LEU A 17 -19.47 -13.88 -7.80
N ILE A 18 -20.49 -13.16 -8.26
CA ILE A 18 -21.46 -12.43 -7.44
C ILE A 18 -22.84 -13.01 -7.77
N SER A 19 -23.52 -13.60 -6.79
CA SER A 19 -24.85 -14.20 -6.99
C SER A 19 -25.95 -13.17 -6.71
N ASP A 20 -26.42 -12.51 -7.77
CA ASP A 20 -27.56 -11.58 -7.69
C ASP A 20 -28.81 -12.27 -7.12
N GLU A 21 -29.02 -13.55 -7.44
CA GLU A 21 -30.13 -14.36 -6.93
C GLU A 21 -30.08 -14.53 -5.41
N PHE A 22 -28.90 -14.83 -4.87
CA PHE A 22 -28.73 -14.94 -3.42
C PHE A 22 -28.97 -13.60 -2.74
N TYR A 23 -28.43 -12.49 -3.26
CA TYR A 23 -28.65 -11.18 -2.65
C TYR A 23 -30.12 -10.77 -2.68
N LYS A 24 -30.85 -11.07 -3.78
CA LYS A 24 -32.30 -10.87 -3.84
C LYS A 24 -33.04 -11.70 -2.78
N ALA A 25 -32.70 -12.98 -2.65
CA ALA A 25 -33.29 -13.86 -1.63
C ALA A 25 -32.95 -13.40 -0.20
N PHE A 26 -31.71 -12.95 0.02
CA PHE A 26 -31.25 -12.44 1.31
C PHE A 26 -31.95 -11.14 1.69
N ILE A 27 -32.07 -10.17 0.78
CA ILE A 27 -32.80 -8.92 1.02
C ILE A 27 -34.26 -9.22 1.36
N LYS A 28 -34.92 -10.08 0.58
CA LYS A 28 -36.30 -10.51 0.86
C LYS A 28 -36.43 -11.16 2.25
N PHE A 29 -35.50 -12.05 2.60
CA PHE A 29 -35.47 -12.64 3.94
C PHE A 29 -35.32 -11.58 5.03
N ILE A 30 -34.44 -10.58 4.86
CA ILE A 30 -34.27 -9.50 5.84
C ILE A 30 -35.55 -8.67 6.00
N GLU A 31 -36.24 -8.36 4.90
CA GLU A 31 -37.53 -7.65 4.92
C GLU A 31 -38.60 -8.47 5.68
N GLU A 32 -38.73 -9.76 5.37
CA GLU A 32 -39.66 -10.66 6.06
C GLU A 32 -39.31 -10.84 7.54
N TYR A 33 -38.01 -10.92 7.85
CA TYR A 33 -37.50 -11.00 9.22
C TYR A 33 -37.87 -9.73 10.00
N GLN A 34 -37.64 -8.55 9.43
CA GLN A 34 -38.02 -7.28 10.06
C GLN A 34 -39.53 -7.17 10.30
N LEU A 35 -40.35 -7.53 9.31
CA LEU A 35 -41.81 -7.54 9.43
C LEU A 35 -42.28 -8.50 10.53
N PHE A 36 -41.68 -9.70 10.61
CA PHE A 36 -41.96 -10.66 11.68
C PHE A 36 -41.70 -10.05 13.06
N PHE A 37 -40.58 -9.36 13.26
CA PHE A 37 -40.29 -8.71 14.55
C PHE A 37 -41.30 -7.60 14.88
N GLN A 38 -41.74 -6.82 13.89
CA GLN A 38 -42.77 -5.80 14.09
C GLN A 38 -44.11 -6.42 14.53
N ILE A 39 -44.57 -7.46 13.83
CA ILE A 39 -45.80 -8.19 14.18
C ILE A 39 -45.68 -8.79 15.60
N LYS A 40 -44.52 -9.37 15.90
CA LYS A 40 -44.25 -10.00 17.20
C LYS A 40 -44.27 -8.99 18.35
N GLU A 41 -43.68 -7.81 18.18
CA GLU A 41 -43.73 -6.74 19.18
C GLU A 41 -45.15 -6.14 19.31
N GLN A 42 -45.86 -5.90 18.20
CA GLN A 42 -47.26 -5.45 18.25
C GLN A 42 -48.16 -6.43 19.03
N LEU A 43 -48.00 -7.74 18.80
CA LEU A 43 -48.74 -8.76 19.54
C LEU A 43 -48.35 -8.79 21.03
N LYS A 44 -47.07 -8.58 21.34
CA LYS A 44 -46.57 -8.52 22.72
C LYS A 44 -47.11 -7.30 23.47
N ASP A 45 -47.19 -6.14 22.83
CA ASP A 45 -47.78 -4.92 23.40
C ASP A 45 -49.29 -5.09 23.61
N LYS A 46 -49.98 -5.69 22.64
CA LYS A 46 -51.40 -6.05 22.77
C LYS A 46 -51.63 -6.99 23.95
N LEU A 47 -50.78 -8.00 24.13
CA LEU A 47 -50.86 -8.90 25.29
C LEU A 47 -50.55 -8.18 26.60
N SER A 48 -49.60 -7.23 26.64
CA SER A 48 -49.36 -6.39 27.83
C SER A 48 -50.62 -5.64 28.25
N ASN A 49 -51.28 -4.98 27.30
CA ASN A 49 -52.52 -4.24 27.58
C ASN A 49 -53.63 -5.15 28.10
N LEU A 50 -53.74 -6.38 27.57
CA LEU A 50 -54.72 -7.37 28.04
C LEU A 50 -54.41 -7.93 29.44
N ILE A 51 -53.12 -8.05 29.80
CA ILE A 51 -52.69 -8.42 31.17
C ILE A 51 -53.17 -7.40 32.19
N ASP A 52 -53.19 -6.12 31.82
CA ASP A 52 -53.57 -5.03 32.72
C ASP A 52 -55.10 -4.80 32.78
N THR A 53 -55.85 -5.24 31.77
CA THR A 53 -57.28 -4.93 31.62
C THR A 53 -58.23 -6.12 31.86
N ASP A 54 -57.79 -7.36 31.65
CA ASP A 54 -58.61 -8.56 31.87
C ASP A 54 -57.99 -9.49 32.93
N GLU A 55 -58.44 -9.30 34.18
CA GLU A 55 -57.99 -10.08 35.34
C GLU A 55 -58.32 -11.58 35.23
N LYS A 56 -59.40 -11.95 34.52
CA LYS A 56 -59.89 -13.33 34.45
C LYS A 56 -58.94 -14.24 33.65
N HIS A 57 -58.32 -13.69 32.59
CA HIS A 57 -57.40 -14.42 31.71
C HIS A 57 -55.94 -13.94 31.81
N ARG A 58 -55.62 -13.07 32.77
CA ARG A 58 -54.29 -12.50 32.99
C ARG A 58 -53.14 -13.50 32.94
N ILE A 59 -53.28 -14.64 33.63
CA ILE A 59 -52.27 -15.71 33.65
C ILE A 59 -52.07 -16.28 32.24
N CYS A 60 -53.13 -16.50 31.46
CA CYS A 60 -53.04 -16.97 30.07
C CYS A 60 -52.19 -16.00 29.22
N TYR A 61 -52.45 -14.70 29.31
CA TYR A 61 -51.71 -13.69 28.55
C TYR A 61 -50.23 -13.59 28.94
N ILE A 62 -49.89 -13.72 30.23
CA ILE A 62 -48.50 -13.79 30.70
C ILE A 62 -47.77 -14.99 30.08
N TYR A 63 -48.41 -16.16 30.05
CA TYR A 63 -47.84 -17.36 29.43
C TYR A 63 -47.64 -17.18 27.92
N LEU A 64 -48.62 -16.62 27.20
CA LEU A 64 -48.52 -16.31 25.78
C LEU A 64 -47.37 -15.33 25.48
N GLN A 65 -47.25 -14.27 26.28
CA GLN A 65 -46.17 -13.29 26.14
C GLN A 65 -44.79 -13.91 26.40
N HIS A 66 -44.69 -14.76 27.42
CA HIS A 66 -43.47 -15.49 27.73
C HIS A 66 -43.09 -16.49 26.62
N MET A 67 -44.07 -17.12 25.97
CA MET A 67 -43.85 -17.98 24.81
C MET A 67 -43.35 -17.20 23.59
N LEU A 68 -43.95 -16.05 23.29
CA LEU A 68 -43.44 -15.14 22.26
C LEU A 68 -42.00 -14.73 22.55
N LYS A 69 -41.69 -14.34 23.79
CA LYS A 69 -40.32 -13.97 24.19
C LYS A 69 -39.32 -15.11 24.00
N LYS A 70 -39.70 -16.33 24.36
CA LYS A 70 -38.82 -17.52 24.29
C LYS A 70 -38.80 -18.21 22.93
N GLY A 71 -39.75 -17.91 22.04
CA GLY A 71 -39.87 -18.56 20.73
C GLY A 71 -40.19 -20.07 20.82
N LYS A 72 -40.89 -20.48 21.88
CA LYS A 72 -41.24 -21.89 22.16
C LYS A 72 -42.73 -22.01 22.39
N TYR A 73 -43.44 -22.56 21.40
CA TYR A 73 -44.89 -22.57 21.39
C TYR A 73 -45.46 -23.92 21.89
N LYS A 74 -46.02 -23.95 23.11
CA LYS A 74 -46.69 -25.10 23.72
C LYS A 74 -48.11 -24.74 24.19
N PHE A 75 -49.04 -24.61 23.26
CA PHE A 75 -50.40 -24.13 23.52
C PHE A 75 -51.20 -25.02 24.49
N ASN A 76 -50.98 -26.33 24.46
CA ASN A 76 -51.67 -27.30 25.32
C ASN A 76 -51.39 -27.12 26.82
N ASN A 77 -50.36 -26.33 27.18
CA ASN A 77 -49.94 -26.13 28.57
C ASN A 77 -50.35 -24.76 29.11
N ILE A 78 -51.18 -24.00 28.39
CA ILE A 78 -51.59 -22.65 28.77
C ILE A 78 -52.93 -22.73 29.53
N PRO A 79 -53.00 -22.25 30.79
CA PRO A 79 -54.25 -22.24 31.54
C PRO A 79 -55.34 -21.44 30.84
N LYS A 80 -56.55 -22.00 30.71
CA LYS A 80 -57.74 -21.33 30.14
C LYS A 80 -57.54 -20.75 28.73
N PHE A 81 -56.66 -21.35 27.94
CA PHE A 81 -56.41 -20.89 26.57
C PHE A 81 -57.65 -20.98 25.68
N GLU A 82 -58.55 -21.93 25.94
CA GLU A 82 -59.79 -22.06 25.16
C GLU A 82 -60.79 -20.94 25.43
N ASP A 83 -60.68 -20.27 26.60
CA ASP A 83 -61.61 -19.24 27.06
C ASP A 83 -61.29 -17.84 26.48
N ILE A 84 -60.11 -17.66 25.89
CA ILE A 84 -59.72 -16.38 25.28
C ILE A 84 -60.25 -16.26 23.84
N SER A 85 -60.42 -15.01 23.38
CA SER A 85 -60.99 -14.71 22.06
C SER A 85 -60.32 -15.52 20.94
N GLU A 86 -61.13 -16.12 20.07
CA GLU A 86 -60.66 -16.91 18.92
C GLU A 86 -59.71 -16.12 18.03
N LYS A 87 -60.00 -14.83 17.80
CA LYS A 87 -59.14 -13.91 17.04
C LYS A 87 -57.71 -13.85 17.60
N LEU A 88 -57.55 -13.71 18.92
CA LEU A 88 -56.24 -13.66 19.55
C LEU A 88 -55.51 -15.01 19.48
N ARG A 89 -56.24 -16.14 19.62
CA ARG A 89 -55.67 -17.48 19.45
C ARG A 89 -55.10 -17.68 18.04
N ILE A 90 -55.85 -17.25 17.02
CA ILE A 90 -55.41 -17.29 15.61
C ILE A 90 -54.18 -16.40 15.40
N GLU A 91 -54.20 -15.16 15.91
CA GLU A 91 -53.06 -14.24 15.81
C GLU A 91 -51.78 -14.83 16.42
N VAL A 92 -51.84 -15.42 17.62
CA VAL A 92 -50.66 -16.05 18.25
C VAL A 92 -50.22 -17.31 17.47
N SER A 93 -51.16 -18.12 16.99
CA SER A 93 -50.84 -19.31 16.19
C SER A 93 -50.14 -18.93 14.88
N ASN A 94 -50.61 -17.87 14.20
CA ASN A 94 -50.00 -17.34 12.99
C ASN A 94 -48.58 -16.83 13.26
N VAL A 95 -48.34 -16.15 14.38
CA VAL A 95 -46.98 -15.69 14.76
C VAL A 95 -46.06 -16.88 15.06
N ALA A 96 -46.57 -17.94 15.69
CA ALA A 96 -45.80 -19.16 15.94
C ALA A 96 -45.38 -19.85 14.62
N GLN A 97 -46.33 -20.04 13.70
CA GLN A 97 -46.07 -20.61 12.38
C GLN A 97 -45.10 -19.75 11.57
N LEU A 98 -45.27 -18.42 11.62
CA LEU A 98 -44.36 -17.48 10.96
C LEU A 98 -42.95 -17.56 11.55
N GLU A 99 -42.80 -17.69 12.87
CA GLU A 99 -41.49 -17.84 13.52
C GLU A 99 -40.77 -19.12 13.09
N ASP A 100 -41.49 -20.24 12.99
CA ASP A 100 -40.90 -21.51 12.53
C ASP A 100 -40.50 -21.44 11.04
N ARG A 101 -41.32 -20.77 10.21
CA ARG A 101 -40.95 -20.49 8.81
C ARG A 101 -39.69 -19.64 8.71
N ILE A 102 -39.62 -18.53 9.45
CA ILE A 102 -38.45 -17.65 9.48
C ILE A 102 -37.18 -18.38 9.95
N LYS A 103 -37.29 -19.30 10.92
CA LYS A 103 -36.15 -20.15 11.34
C LYS A 103 -35.69 -21.08 10.23
N ALA A 104 -36.63 -21.70 9.50
CA ALA A 104 -36.31 -22.56 8.36
C ALA A 104 -35.66 -21.76 7.22
N ASP A 105 -36.20 -20.60 6.87
CA ASP A 105 -35.66 -19.70 5.85
C ASP A 105 -34.26 -19.22 6.22
N LYS A 106 -34.02 -18.89 7.50
CA LYS A 106 -32.69 -18.53 7.99
C LYS A 106 -31.68 -19.67 7.76
N ALA A 107 -32.02 -20.90 8.15
CA ALA A 107 -31.13 -22.05 7.96
C ALA A 107 -30.86 -22.32 6.48
N TYR A 108 -31.87 -22.16 5.61
CA TYR A 108 -31.72 -22.25 4.16
C TYR A 108 -30.76 -21.20 3.60
N ILE A 109 -30.94 -19.93 3.98
CA ILE A 109 -30.08 -18.81 3.57
C ILE A 109 -28.65 -19.01 4.06
N GLU A 110 -28.44 -19.46 5.31
CA GLU A 110 -27.12 -19.78 5.86
C GLU A 110 -26.44 -20.91 5.08
N GLY A 111 -27.17 -21.97 4.73
CA GLY A 111 -26.67 -23.05 3.87
C GLY A 111 -26.22 -22.54 2.51
N LYS A 112 -27.08 -21.76 1.82
CA LYS A 112 -26.76 -21.14 0.52
C LYS A 112 -25.55 -20.21 0.59
N TYR A 113 -25.42 -19.42 1.66
CA TYR A 113 -24.29 -18.54 1.88
C TYR A 113 -22.97 -19.34 1.98
N ASN A 114 -22.96 -20.42 2.77
CA ASN A 114 -21.77 -21.26 2.93
C ASN A 114 -21.34 -21.91 1.61
N ASP A 115 -22.30 -22.39 0.80
CA ASP A 115 -22.03 -22.93 -0.53
C ASP A 115 -21.42 -21.87 -1.46
N LEU A 116 -21.98 -20.65 -1.46
CA LEU A 116 -21.46 -19.54 -2.25
C LEU A 116 -20.07 -19.10 -1.82
N VAL A 117 -19.78 -19.08 -0.51
CA VAL A 117 -18.44 -18.78 0.00
C VAL A 117 -17.42 -19.80 -0.51
N LYS A 118 -17.78 -21.09 -0.51
CA LYS A 118 -16.92 -22.16 -1.04
C LYS A 118 -16.68 -22.00 -2.54
N GLN A 119 -17.75 -21.80 -3.32
CA GLN A 119 -17.66 -21.60 -4.77
C GLN A 119 -16.86 -20.34 -5.13
N SER A 120 -17.09 -19.23 -4.41
CA SER A 120 -16.36 -17.97 -4.59
C SER A 120 -14.88 -18.13 -4.24
N SER A 121 -14.56 -18.87 -3.18
CA SER A 121 -13.19 -19.24 -2.82
C SER A 121 -12.48 -19.99 -3.95
N GLU A 122 -13.12 -21.02 -4.50
CA GLU A 122 -12.58 -21.80 -5.62
C GLU A 122 -12.42 -20.94 -6.89
N ASN A 123 -13.41 -20.11 -7.20
CA ASN A 123 -13.35 -19.14 -8.30
C ASN A 123 -12.18 -18.16 -8.15
N MET A 124 -11.95 -17.58 -6.97
CA MET A 124 -10.81 -16.70 -6.72
C MET A 124 -9.46 -17.38 -6.92
N PHE A 125 -9.31 -18.63 -6.46
CA PHE A 125 -8.09 -19.39 -6.73
C PHE A 125 -7.95 -19.71 -8.22
N ASN A 126 -9.05 -20.00 -8.92
CA ASN A 126 -9.03 -20.19 -10.37
C ASN A 126 -8.58 -18.92 -11.09
N ILE A 127 -9.06 -17.74 -10.70
CA ILE A 127 -8.57 -16.45 -11.23
C ILE A 127 -7.06 -16.34 -10.97
N PHE A 128 -6.60 -16.60 -9.75
CA PHE A 128 -5.18 -16.56 -9.41
C PHE A 128 -4.30 -17.49 -10.27
N PHE A 129 -4.75 -18.72 -10.54
CA PHE A 129 -3.95 -19.68 -11.30
C PHE A 129 -4.09 -19.55 -12.82
N LYS A 130 -5.24 -19.10 -13.33
CA LYS A 130 -5.52 -19.03 -14.76
C LYS A 130 -5.20 -17.68 -15.39
N ASN A 131 -5.25 -16.58 -14.62
CA ASN A 131 -4.96 -15.25 -15.13
C ASN A 131 -3.46 -14.91 -14.90
N PRO A 132 -2.62 -14.94 -15.95
CA PRO A 132 -1.18 -14.74 -15.81
C PRO A 132 -0.82 -13.32 -15.37
N TYR A 133 -1.57 -12.30 -15.80
CA TYR A 133 -1.36 -10.91 -15.38
C TYR A 133 -1.59 -10.74 -13.90
N PHE A 134 -2.69 -11.28 -13.38
CA PHE A 134 -3.00 -11.22 -11.95
C PHE A 134 -2.00 -12.04 -11.11
N ASN A 135 -1.63 -13.24 -11.56
CA ASN A 135 -0.61 -14.05 -10.88
C ASN A 135 0.73 -13.31 -10.77
N ASN A 136 1.17 -12.72 -11.89
CA ASN A 136 2.37 -11.90 -11.97
C ASN A 136 2.27 -10.64 -11.11
N ALA A 137 1.12 -9.97 -11.10
CA ALA A 137 0.90 -8.79 -10.26
C ALA A 137 1.10 -9.11 -8.77
N VAL A 138 0.63 -10.27 -8.32
CA VAL A 138 0.82 -10.76 -6.96
C VAL A 138 2.29 -11.12 -6.71
N LEU A 139 2.96 -11.78 -7.67
CA LEU A 139 4.38 -12.15 -7.57
C LEU A 139 5.28 -10.92 -7.34
N ILE A 140 5.11 -9.88 -8.15
CA ILE A 140 5.94 -8.67 -8.09
C ILE A 140 5.54 -7.76 -6.93
N ALA A 141 4.25 -7.51 -6.71
CA ALA A 141 3.80 -6.57 -5.69
C ALA A 141 3.82 -7.13 -4.27
N ASN A 142 3.66 -8.46 -4.11
CA ASN A 142 3.66 -9.11 -2.80
C ASN A 142 4.12 -10.58 -2.89
N TYR A 143 5.43 -10.73 -3.08
CA TYR A 143 6.10 -12.01 -3.22
C TYR A 143 5.83 -13.01 -2.08
N SER A 144 5.75 -12.55 -0.83
CA SER A 144 5.45 -13.42 0.33
C SER A 144 4.03 -13.99 0.27
N MET A 145 3.07 -13.16 -0.12
CA MET A 145 1.70 -13.60 -0.36
C MET A 145 1.62 -14.56 -1.54
N HIS A 146 2.32 -14.27 -2.65
CA HIS A 146 2.40 -15.17 -3.81
C HIS A 146 2.82 -16.59 -3.41
N LYS A 147 3.94 -16.71 -2.68
CA LYS A 147 4.43 -18.00 -2.13
C LYS A 147 3.38 -18.73 -1.30
N THR A 148 2.57 -17.99 -0.54
CA THR A 148 1.54 -18.55 0.33
C THR A 148 0.32 -19.02 -0.47
N LEU A 149 -0.11 -18.25 -1.47
CA LEU A 149 -1.23 -18.59 -2.35
C LEU A 149 -0.91 -19.78 -3.25
N CYS A 150 0.32 -19.91 -3.75
CA CYS A 150 0.76 -21.10 -4.48
C CYS A 150 0.64 -22.40 -3.66
N ARG A 151 0.65 -22.33 -2.32
CA ARG A 151 0.47 -23.48 -1.42
C ARG A 151 -1.00 -23.76 -1.06
N ARG A 152 -1.96 -23.02 -1.65
CA ARG A 152 -3.42 -23.13 -1.40
C ARG A 152 -3.81 -23.11 0.09
N ARG A 153 -3.18 -22.27 0.90
CA ARG A 153 -3.55 -22.15 2.32
C ARG A 153 -4.84 -21.32 2.47
N HIS A 154 -5.93 -21.97 2.87
CA HIS A 154 -7.24 -21.33 3.06
C HIS A 154 -7.27 -20.17 4.08
N LYS A 155 -6.27 -20.08 4.98
CA LYS A 155 -6.17 -19.00 5.98
C LYS A 155 -5.99 -17.59 5.37
N ASP A 156 -5.71 -17.48 4.08
CA ASP A 156 -5.45 -16.20 3.41
C ASP A 156 -6.55 -15.77 2.42
N LEU A 157 -7.75 -16.36 2.49
CA LEU A 157 -8.89 -16.01 1.61
C LEU A 157 -9.23 -14.51 1.63
N SER A 158 -9.20 -13.88 2.82
CA SER A 158 -9.44 -12.44 2.95
C SER A 158 -8.40 -11.59 2.20
N LYS A 159 -7.14 -12.03 2.18
CA LYS A 159 -6.07 -11.34 1.44
C LYS A 159 -6.26 -11.56 -0.06
N LEU A 160 -6.50 -12.81 -0.48
CA LEU A 160 -6.77 -13.14 -1.89
C LEU A 160 -7.92 -12.29 -2.44
N TRP A 161 -9.05 -12.22 -1.72
CA TRP A 161 -10.20 -11.38 -2.07
C TRP A 161 -9.81 -9.92 -2.27
N LYS A 162 -9.07 -9.32 -1.32
CA LYS A 162 -8.62 -7.92 -1.45
C LYS A 162 -7.76 -7.71 -2.69
N THR A 163 -6.93 -8.67 -3.05
CA THR A 163 -6.11 -8.58 -4.26
C THR A 163 -6.92 -8.77 -5.53
N VAL A 164 -7.83 -9.74 -5.58
CA VAL A 164 -8.77 -9.91 -6.71
C VAL A 164 -9.57 -8.63 -6.92
N MET A 165 -10.13 -8.07 -5.84
CA MET A 165 -10.85 -6.80 -5.89
C MET A 165 -9.98 -5.63 -6.30
N ARG A 166 -8.68 -5.64 -5.99
CA ARG A 166 -7.75 -4.64 -6.52
C ARG A 166 -7.61 -4.78 -8.04
N GLY A 167 -7.38 -6.00 -8.54
CA GLY A 167 -7.24 -6.27 -9.97
C GLY A 167 -8.50 -6.03 -10.78
N PHE A 168 -9.67 -5.99 -10.13
CA PHE A 168 -10.97 -5.75 -10.75
C PHE A 168 -11.48 -4.31 -10.62
N ALA A 169 -11.42 -3.72 -9.42
CA ALA A 169 -12.13 -2.48 -9.12
C ALA A 169 -11.22 -1.24 -9.03
N LYS A 170 -9.89 -1.42 -8.90
CA LYS A 170 -8.97 -0.29 -8.68
C LYS A 170 -8.11 -0.04 -9.92
N SER A 171 -8.34 1.12 -10.54
CA SER A 171 -7.52 1.63 -11.66
C SER A 171 -6.20 2.26 -11.22
N ALA A 172 -5.82 2.23 -9.94
CA ALA A 172 -4.55 2.81 -9.49
C ALA A 172 -3.36 1.99 -10.03
N PRO A 173 -2.26 2.63 -10.49
CA PRO A 173 -1.08 1.91 -10.98
C PRO A 173 -0.48 1.06 -9.87
N LEU A 174 -0.37 -0.25 -10.12
CA LEU A 174 0.44 -1.17 -9.32
C LEU A 174 0.69 -2.45 -10.13
N SER A 175 1.94 -2.68 -10.56
CA SER A 175 2.33 -3.91 -11.25
C SER A 175 1.35 -4.26 -12.39
N SER A 176 1.15 -5.55 -12.63
CA SER A 176 0.23 -6.09 -13.62
C SER A 176 -1.23 -6.18 -13.14
N TYR A 177 -1.64 -5.49 -12.06
CA TYR A 177 -3.07 -5.38 -11.72
C TYR A 177 -3.80 -4.51 -12.73
N THR A 178 -3.10 -3.53 -13.29
CA THR A 178 -3.64 -2.62 -14.31
C THR A 178 -2.60 -2.34 -15.39
N SER A 179 -3.06 -2.13 -16.62
CA SER A 179 -2.21 -1.72 -17.74
C SER A 179 -2.59 -0.36 -18.27
N LEU A 180 -1.58 0.45 -18.60
CA LEU A 180 -1.78 1.71 -19.32
C LEU A 180 -1.85 1.45 -20.83
N VAL A 181 -2.86 1.99 -21.50
CA VAL A 181 -2.98 1.89 -22.95
C VAL A 181 -2.09 2.93 -23.60
N VAL A 182 -1.10 2.50 -24.38
CA VAL A 182 -0.08 3.35 -25.01
C VAL A 182 0.25 2.86 -26.42
N ASP A 183 0.83 3.74 -27.22
CA ASP A 183 1.38 3.43 -28.54
C ASP A 183 2.77 2.79 -28.39
N ASN A 184 2.82 1.60 -27.80
CA ASN A 184 4.08 0.93 -27.54
C ASN A 184 3.93 -0.59 -27.69
N ASN A 185 4.90 -1.20 -28.36
CA ASN A 185 4.99 -2.65 -28.52
C ASN A 185 5.46 -3.36 -27.24
N ASN A 186 6.02 -2.62 -26.27
CA ASN A 186 6.47 -3.19 -25.01
C ASN A 186 5.28 -3.50 -24.09
N ARG A 187 5.09 -4.79 -23.77
CA ARG A 187 4.02 -5.26 -22.87
C ARG A 187 4.26 -4.87 -21.41
N SER A 188 5.49 -4.89 -20.93
CA SER A 188 5.79 -4.43 -19.56
C SER A 188 7.20 -3.89 -19.42
N LYS A 189 7.40 -3.09 -18.37
CA LYS A 189 8.70 -2.57 -17.95
C LYS A 189 8.90 -2.90 -16.49
N VAL A 190 9.85 -3.79 -16.21
CA VAL A 190 10.25 -4.20 -14.87
C VAL A 190 11.52 -3.47 -14.48
N LYS A 191 11.63 -3.06 -13.22
CA LYS A 191 12.80 -2.37 -12.65
C LYS A 191 13.03 -2.81 -11.22
N ILE A 192 14.26 -2.68 -10.73
CA ILE A 192 14.53 -2.73 -9.29
C ILE A 192 13.88 -1.52 -8.61
N ASP A 193 13.32 -1.73 -7.43
CA ASP A 193 12.73 -0.66 -6.64
C ASP A 193 13.78 0.42 -6.31
N TYR A 194 13.39 1.68 -6.47
CA TYR A 194 14.29 2.81 -6.28
C TYR A 194 14.88 2.86 -4.86
N LEU A 195 14.12 2.48 -3.84
CA LEU A 195 14.63 2.44 -2.46
C LEU A 195 15.70 1.36 -2.29
N VAL A 196 15.62 0.25 -3.04
CA VAL A 196 16.68 -0.77 -3.04
C VAL A 196 17.94 -0.22 -3.68
N ILE A 197 17.83 0.46 -4.83
CA ILE A 197 18.98 1.09 -5.52
C ILE A 197 19.63 2.13 -4.59
N LEU A 198 18.84 2.99 -3.96
CA LEU A 198 19.35 3.97 -3.00
C LEU A 198 20.06 3.28 -1.83
N LYS A 199 19.44 2.29 -1.19
CA LYS A 199 20.05 1.55 -0.07
C LYS A 199 21.39 0.92 -0.48
N LEU A 200 21.47 0.32 -1.67
CA LEU A 200 22.71 -0.25 -2.20
C LEU A 200 23.77 0.83 -2.41
N LEU A 201 23.42 1.94 -3.07
CA LEU A 201 24.35 3.05 -3.31
C LEU A 201 24.87 3.62 -1.99
N TYR A 202 23.99 3.90 -1.04
CA TYR A 202 24.38 4.47 0.25
C TYR A 202 25.30 3.54 1.05
N SER A 203 25.02 2.24 1.07
CA SER A 203 25.89 1.25 1.73
C SER A 203 27.22 1.08 0.99
N PHE A 204 27.22 1.14 -0.34
CA PHE A 204 28.43 1.11 -1.16
C PHE A 204 29.34 2.30 -0.85
N LEU A 205 28.80 3.51 -0.72
CA LEU A 205 29.55 4.73 -0.41
C LEU A 205 30.12 4.77 1.02
N GLN A 206 29.83 3.77 1.86
CA GLN A 206 30.40 3.61 3.21
C GLN A 206 31.54 2.58 3.26
N LYS A 207 31.83 1.90 2.14
CA LYS A 207 32.95 0.96 2.07
C LYS A 207 34.27 1.69 2.19
N GLU A 208 35.19 1.08 2.94
CA GLU A 208 36.50 1.64 3.21
C GLU A 208 37.23 2.00 1.91
N GLU A 209 37.30 1.05 0.98
CA GLU A 209 37.97 1.20 -0.32
C GLU A 209 37.34 2.32 -1.15
N VAL A 210 36.01 2.47 -1.07
CA VAL A 210 35.25 3.51 -1.77
C VAL A 210 35.50 4.87 -1.13
N ILE A 211 35.52 4.96 0.20
CA ILE A 211 35.81 6.21 0.92
C ILE A 211 37.19 6.72 0.55
N TYR A 212 38.23 5.89 0.60
CA TYR A 212 39.61 6.30 0.30
C TYR A 212 39.75 6.99 -1.07
N LYS A 213 39.01 6.51 -2.08
CA LYS A 213 39.06 7.03 -3.45
C LYS A 213 38.00 8.08 -3.78
N SER A 214 37.02 8.27 -2.91
CA SER A 214 35.94 9.23 -3.13
C SER A 214 36.34 10.67 -2.84
N LEU A 215 35.57 11.59 -3.42
CA LEU A 215 35.59 13.01 -3.10
C LEU A 215 34.37 13.34 -2.23
N PHE A 216 34.57 14.22 -1.26
CA PHE A 216 33.53 14.64 -0.32
C PHE A 216 33.44 16.16 -0.30
N LEU A 217 32.22 16.67 -0.51
CA LEU A 217 31.85 18.03 -0.20
C LEU A 217 31.58 18.16 1.30
N ILE A 218 32.23 19.12 1.94
CA ILE A 218 31.92 19.50 3.32
C ILE A 218 30.73 20.46 3.28
N GLU A 219 29.62 20.10 3.94
CA GLU A 219 28.43 20.96 3.99
C GLU A 219 27.89 21.07 5.43
N TYR A 220 27.78 22.30 5.90
CA TYR A 220 27.07 22.66 7.13
C TYR A 220 26.65 24.14 7.12
N GLU A 221 25.67 24.45 7.95
CA GLU A 221 25.24 25.80 8.32
C GLU A 221 25.71 26.13 9.74
N GLU A 222 26.10 27.38 9.98
CA GLU A 222 26.48 27.85 11.32
C GLU A 222 25.24 28.38 12.06
N LYS A 223 25.00 27.87 13.27
CA LYS A 223 23.92 28.38 14.14
C LYS A 223 24.44 28.64 15.55
N GLY A 224 24.89 29.87 15.79
CA GLY A 224 25.60 30.24 17.02
C GLY A 224 26.92 29.47 17.12
N ASN A 225 27.17 28.81 18.25
CA ASN A 225 28.40 28.04 18.49
C ASN A 225 28.34 26.58 18.01
N LYS A 226 27.44 26.26 17.07
CA LYS A 226 27.21 24.90 16.58
C LYS A 226 27.21 24.88 15.05
N LEU A 227 27.87 23.87 14.48
CA LEU A 227 27.75 23.52 13.07
C LEU A 227 26.60 22.54 12.91
N VAL A 228 25.70 22.77 11.96
CA VAL A 228 24.50 21.98 11.72
C VAL A 228 24.51 21.47 10.28
N ALA A 229 24.35 20.17 10.07
CA ALA A 229 24.24 19.58 8.74
C ALA A 229 22.85 18.96 8.51
N LYS A 230 22.50 18.77 7.23
CA LYS A 230 21.29 18.05 6.80
C LYS A 230 21.69 16.61 6.49
N SER A 231 21.23 15.66 7.30
CA SER A 231 21.55 14.24 7.07
C SER A 231 20.58 13.61 6.07
N CYS A 232 21.11 13.09 4.97
CA CYS A 232 20.39 12.20 4.06
C CYS A 232 20.46 10.72 4.50
N PHE A 233 21.44 10.36 5.34
CA PHE A 233 21.80 8.97 5.66
C PHE A 233 21.09 8.40 6.90
N SER A 234 20.72 9.24 7.88
CA SER A 234 20.13 8.81 9.16
C SER A 234 18.73 8.18 9.06
N GLN A 235 18.23 7.97 7.83
CA GLN A 235 16.90 7.49 7.50
C GLN A 235 16.90 6.08 6.94
N LEU A 236 18.08 5.54 6.57
CA LEU A 236 18.21 4.19 6.01
C LEU A 236 17.96 3.09 7.05
N SER A 237 18.16 3.36 8.34
CA SER A 237 17.86 2.45 9.46
C SER A 237 16.43 2.59 10.00
N SER A 238 15.66 3.56 9.50
CA SER A 238 14.29 3.76 9.95
C SER A 238 13.31 2.99 9.06
N LYS A 239 12.39 2.24 9.67
CA LYS A 239 11.33 1.47 8.97
C LYS A 239 10.34 2.34 8.17
N SER A 240 10.52 3.66 8.12
CA SER A 240 9.61 4.57 7.42
C SER A 240 9.86 4.55 5.91
N GLN A 241 8.79 4.38 5.14
CA GLN A 241 8.76 4.37 3.67
C GLN A 241 9.07 5.73 3.02
N PHE A 242 9.52 6.71 3.80
CA PHE A 242 9.85 8.05 3.33
C PHE A 242 11.26 8.39 3.79
N ILE A 243 12.19 8.52 2.84
CA ILE A 243 13.44 9.26 3.02
C ILE A 243 13.04 10.75 3.00
N GLY A 244 12.39 11.22 4.06
CA GLY A 244 11.98 12.61 4.15
C GLY A 244 13.01 13.38 4.94
N ASN A 245 13.93 14.12 4.31
CA ASN A 245 14.90 15.06 4.92
C ASN A 245 14.55 15.52 6.35
N GLU A 246 14.84 14.69 7.35
CA GLU A 246 14.61 15.06 8.74
C GLU A 246 15.78 15.94 9.12
N TYR A 247 15.47 17.15 9.56
CA TYR A 247 16.44 18.10 10.08
C TYR A 247 17.01 17.61 11.42
N LYS A 248 17.83 16.56 11.40
CA LYS A 248 18.61 16.15 12.57
C LYS A 248 19.79 17.09 12.69
N LYS A 249 19.67 18.00 13.65
CA LYS A 249 20.73 18.96 13.97
C LYS A 249 21.80 18.27 14.79
N TYR A 250 22.84 17.81 14.12
CA TYR A 250 24.07 17.40 14.79
C TYR A 250 24.90 18.65 15.11
N SER A 251 25.64 18.66 16.22
CA SER A 251 26.53 19.75 16.58
C SER A 251 27.96 19.23 16.71
N LEU A 252 28.87 19.80 15.92
CA LEU A 252 30.31 19.55 16.03
C LEU A 252 31.02 20.64 16.84
N HIS A 253 32.05 20.24 17.58
CA HIS A 253 32.88 21.15 18.38
C HIS A 253 33.76 22.03 17.45
N LEU A 254 33.89 23.31 17.79
CA LEU A 254 34.57 24.35 16.97
C LEU A 254 36.02 24.02 16.54
N ARG A 255 36.71 23.08 17.20
CA ARG A 255 38.07 22.68 16.82
C ARG A 255 38.15 22.03 15.44
N LEU A 256 37.04 21.50 14.93
CA LEU A 256 36.96 20.94 13.58
C LEU A 256 36.55 21.98 12.52
N LYS A 257 36.22 23.22 12.93
CA LYS A 257 35.87 24.31 11.99
C LYS A 257 37.07 24.76 11.16
N GLU A 258 38.24 24.82 11.78
CA GLU A 258 39.48 25.24 11.09
C GLU A 258 39.96 24.20 10.07
N THR A 259 39.65 22.92 10.30
CA THR A 259 40.02 21.81 9.42
C THR A 259 38.95 21.46 8.38
N MET A 260 37.68 21.82 8.62
CA MET A 260 36.55 21.53 7.72
C MET A 260 35.83 22.82 7.30
N LYS A 261 36.34 23.51 6.27
CA LYS A 261 35.63 24.68 5.72
C LYS A 261 34.45 24.23 4.83
N SER A 262 33.24 24.68 5.15
CA SER A 262 32.04 24.41 4.33
C SER A 262 32.22 24.87 2.88
N GLY A 263 31.71 24.10 1.92
CA GLY A 263 31.87 24.31 0.48
C GLY A 263 33.17 23.75 -0.11
N THR A 264 34.08 23.23 0.71
CA THR A 264 35.33 22.61 0.24
C THR A 264 35.11 21.16 -0.17
N ILE A 265 35.79 20.73 -1.24
CA ILE A 265 35.85 19.33 -1.65
C ILE A 265 37.22 18.75 -1.26
N LEU A 266 37.23 17.63 -0.55
CA LEU A 266 38.45 16.91 -0.15
C LEU A 266 38.36 15.44 -0.55
N LYS A 267 39.52 14.81 -0.77
CA LYS A 267 39.58 13.35 -0.99
C LYS A 267 39.40 12.62 0.33
N GLY A 268 38.81 11.42 0.30
CA GLY A 268 38.58 10.64 1.51
C GLY A 268 39.87 10.25 2.23
N ASN A 269 40.95 9.94 1.52
CA ASN A 269 42.25 9.68 2.13
C ASN A 269 42.81 10.91 2.89
N GLU A 270 42.66 12.11 2.36
CA GLU A 270 43.03 13.37 3.02
C GLU A 270 42.21 13.57 4.29
N LEU A 271 40.89 13.34 4.23
CA LEU A 271 40.01 13.39 5.40
C LEU A 271 40.41 12.37 6.47
N ILE A 272 40.70 11.13 6.10
CA ILE A 272 41.11 10.07 7.04
C ILE A 272 42.38 10.49 7.78
N VAL A 273 43.39 11.03 7.06
CA VAL A 273 44.62 11.54 7.68
C VAL A 273 44.32 12.71 8.63
N LEU A 274 43.47 13.66 8.21
CA LEU A 274 43.06 14.80 9.04
C LEU A 274 42.40 14.37 10.36
N PHE A 275 41.73 13.21 10.39
CA PHE A 275 41.01 12.72 11.56
C PHE A 275 41.78 11.73 12.44
N GLY A 276 43.08 11.55 12.19
CA GLY A 276 43.97 10.71 12.99
C GLY A 276 44.55 9.49 12.26
N GLY A 277 44.23 9.33 10.97
CA GLY A 277 44.73 8.23 10.15
C GLY A 277 44.14 6.86 10.52
N GLY A 278 44.44 5.85 9.70
CA GLY A 278 44.05 4.46 9.94
C GLY A 278 42.55 4.27 10.21
N LYS A 279 42.24 3.35 11.12
CA LYS A 279 40.87 2.96 11.46
C LYS A 279 40.07 4.08 12.16
N ASP A 280 40.72 4.83 13.06
CA ASP A 280 40.06 5.91 13.81
C ASP A 280 39.66 7.08 12.90
N GLY A 281 40.53 7.42 11.95
CA GLY A 281 40.22 8.43 10.93
C GLY A 281 39.05 7.99 10.04
N LEU A 282 39.07 6.74 9.57
CA LEU A 282 38.00 6.16 8.77
C LEU A 282 36.65 6.12 9.51
N GLU A 283 36.63 5.71 10.78
CA GLU A 283 35.41 5.69 11.59
C GLU A 283 34.80 7.08 11.75
N LYS A 284 35.64 8.10 11.96
CA LYS A 284 35.21 9.50 12.03
C LYS A 284 34.65 10.00 10.70
N VAL A 285 35.30 9.72 9.57
CA VAL A 285 34.78 10.08 8.23
C VAL A 285 33.42 9.44 7.99
N ASN A 286 33.29 8.14 8.26
CA ASN A 286 32.02 7.42 8.17
C ASN A 286 30.93 8.07 9.01
N LYS A 287 31.24 8.40 10.27
CA LYS A 287 30.29 9.06 11.18
C LYS A 287 29.87 10.45 10.70
N LEU A 288 30.81 11.24 10.19
CA LEU A 288 30.53 12.56 9.63
C LEU A 288 29.68 12.49 8.37
N GLN A 289 29.92 11.50 7.51
CA GLN A 289 29.08 11.21 6.34
C GLN A 289 27.66 10.80 6.75
N GLN A 290 27.51 9.90 7.72
CA GLN A 290 26.20 9.51 8.26
C GLN A 290 25.43 10.69 8.88
N CYS A 291 26.14 11.61 9.53
CA CYS A 291 25.57 12.85 10.07
C CYS A 291 25.29 13.93 9.00
N GLY A 292 25.70 13.72 7.74
CA GLY A 292 25.46 14.66 6.63
C GLY A 292 26.46 15.80 6.51
N PHE A 293 27.53 15.82 7.32
CA PHE A 293 28.59 16.84 7.21
C PHE A 293 29.51 16.61 6.01
N LEU A 294 29.60 15.36 5.55
CA LEU A 294 30.36 14.95 4.38
C LEU A 294 29.40 14.36 3.35
N ILE A 295 29.32 14.99 2.19
CA ILE A 295 28.49 14.52 1.09
C ILE A 295 29.42 13.99 0.01
N ASN A 296 29.34 12.68 -0.27
CA ASN A 296 30.09 12.08 -1.35
C ASN A 296 29.62 12.69 -2.70
N THR A 297 30.56 13.16 -3.53
CA THR A 297 30.22 13.85 -4.78
C THR A 297 29.52 12.95 -5.79
N ILE A 298 29.68 11.62 -5.70
CA ILE A 298 28.92 10.64 -6.50
C ILE A 298 27.41 10.83 -6.25
N LEU A 299 27.02 11.02 -4.99
CA LEU A 299 25.61 11.21 -4.61
C LEU A 299 25.05 12.54 -5.16
N LEU A 300 25.87 13.59 -5.23
CA LEU A 300 25.45 14.89 -5.80
C LEU A 300 25.17 14.80 -7.30
N LYS A 301 25.97 13.98 -8.01
CA LYS A 301 25.82 13.74 -9.45
C LYS A 301 24.59 12.88 -9.77
N HIS A 302 24.27 11.92 -8.90
CA HIS A 302 23.19 10.95 -9.11
C HIS A 302 22.10 11.10 -8.03
N LYS A 303 21.23 12.12 -8.18
CA LYS A 303 20.12 12.36 -7.24
C LYS A 303 19.04 11.28 -7.32
N GLU A 304 18.78 10.77 -8.52
CA GLU A 304 17.79 9.71 -8.78
C GLU A 304 18.47 8.53 -9.49
N PRO A 305 19.36 7.79 -8.81
CA PRO A 305 20.16 6.76 -9.45
C PRO A 305 19.30 5.64 -10.02
N THR A 306 19.64 5.24 -11.24
CA THR A 306 19.16 4.04 -11.92
C THR A 306 20.05 2.83 -11.60
N LEU A 307 19.60 1.63 -11.96
CA LEU A 307 20.41 0.42 -11.79
C LEU A 307 21.66 0.49 -12.68
N GLU A 308 21.52 1.01 -13.89
CA GLU A 308 22.62 1.21 -14.83
C GLU A 308 23.69 2.15 -14.27
N GLU A 309 23.29 3.30 -13.74
CA GLU A 309 24.25 4.23 -13.11
C GLU A 309 24.93 3.61 -11.89
N LEU A 310 24.19 2.84 -11.07
CA LEU A 310 24.80 2.13 -9.94
C LEU A 310 25.85 1.10 -10.41
N ILE A 311 25.58 0.38 -11.50
CA ILE A 311 26.53 -0.56 -12.10
C ILE A 311 27.79 0.17 -12.56
N ASP A 312 27.63 1.29 -13.28
CA ASP A 312 28.75 2.09 -13.78
C ASP A 312 29.60 2.64 -12.62
N ILE A 313 28.95 3.15 -11.55
CA ILE A 313 29.62 3.58 -10.33
C ILE A 313 30.39 2.41 -9.71
N CYS A 314 29.77 1.25 -9.51
CA CYS A 314 30.45 0.10 -8.91
C CYS A 314 31.59 -0.44 -9.78
N PHE A 315 31.49 -0.32 -11.11
CA PHE A 315 32.54 -0.72 -12.04
C PHE A 315 33.83 0.07 -11.81
N GLU A 316 33.73 1.39 -11.59
CA GLU A 316 34.90 2.27 -11.34
C GLU A 316 35.73 1.83 -10.12
N PHE A 317 35.12 1.14 -9.16
CA PHE A 317 35.78 0.65 -7.94
C PHE A 317 35.95 -0.87 -7.91
N SER A 318 35.60 -1.57 -9.00
CA SER A 318 35.61 -3.04 -9.03
C SER A 318 37.01 -3.65 -8.87
N CYS A 319 38.07 -2.90 -9.22
CA CYS A 319 39.46 -3.33 -9.07
C CYS A 319 40.01 -3.16 -7.64
N GLU A 320 39.29 -2.51 -6.73
CA GLU A 320 39.82 -2.23 -5.38
C GLU A 320 39.80 -3.44 -4.46
N SER A 321 38.82 -4.34 -4.64
CA SER A 321 38.74 -5.58 -3.89
C SER A 321 37.87 -6.62 -4.61
N GLU A 322 38.16 -7.91 -4.37
CA GLU A 322 37.34 -9.03 -4.89
C GLU A 322 35.86 -8.91 -4.47
N SER A 323 35.63 -8.32 -3.29
CA SER A 323 34.31 -8.01 -2.75
C SER A 323 33.53 -7.04 -3.65
N LEU A 324 34.16 -5.94 -4.07
CA LEU A 324 33.53 -4.96 -4.98
C LEU A 324 33.39 -5.49 -6.40
N GLN A 325 34.35 -6.30 -6.87
CA GLN A 325 34.21 -7.01 -8.14
C GLN A 325 32.99 -7.95 -8.13
N SER A 326 32.77 -8.67 -7.03
CA SER A 326 31.62 -9.55 -6.84
C SER A 326 30.30 -8.76 -6.79
N LEU A 327 30.29 -7.59 -6.13
CA LEU A 327 29.13 -6.69 -6.12
C LEU A 327 28.77 -6.24 -7.55
N TYR A 328 29.75 -5.78 -8.32
CA TYR A 328 29.55 -5.37 -9.71
C TYR A 328 28.95 -6.51 -10.54
N LYS A 329 29.51 -7.72 -10.45
CA LYS A 329 28.97 -8.91 -11.14
C LYS A 329 27.53 -9.21 -10.73
N ASN A 330 27.21 -9.17 -9.44
CA ASN A 330 25.84 -9.37 -8.95
C ASN A 330 24.87 -8.34 -9.55
N LEU A 331 25.26 -7.06 -9.63
CA LEU A 331 24.42 -6.01 -10.20
C LEU A 331 24.21 -6.20 -11.72
N GLN A 332 25.22 -6.67 -12.45
CA GLN A 332 25.07 -7.04 -13.86
C GLN A 332 24.09 -8.20 -14.03
N GLU A 333 24.23 -9.27 -13.24
CA GLU A 333 23.30 -10.40 -13.30
C GLU A 333 21.86 -9.97 -12.96
N ILE A 334 21.68 -9.06 -11.99
CA ILE A 334 20.37 -8.47 -11.68
C ILE A 334 19.80 -7.74 -12.90
N LYS A 335 20.60 -6.90 -13.57
CA LYS A 335 20.18 -6.17 -14.78
C LYS A 335 19.74 -7.14 -15.87
N ASP A 336 20.52 -8.19 -16.12
CA ASP A 336 20.20 -9.20 -17.13
C ASP A 336 18.90 -9.93 -16.80
N TYR A 337 18.71 -10.35 -15.55
CA TYR A 337 17.48 -10.99 -15.10
C TYR A 337 16.27 -10.06 -15.23
N VAL A 338 16.38 -8.80 -14.80
CA VAL A 338 15.30 -7.81 -14.87
C VAL A 338 14.87 -7.56 -16.31
N ASN A 339 15.83 -7.44 -17.23
CA ASN A 339 15.57 -7.22 -18.65
C ASN A 339 14.89 -8.44 -19.33
N ASN A 340 15.13 -9.64 -18.82
CA ASN A 340 14.55 -10.87 -19.35
C ASN A 340 13.13 -11.15 -18.84
N ILE A 341 12.75 -10.65 -17.66
CA ILE A 341 11.42 -10.92 -17.06
C ILE A 341 10.26 -10.64 -18.03
N PRO A 342 10.17 -9.48 -18.71
CA PRO A 342 9.04 -9.17 -19.59
C PRO A 342 8.79 -10.20 -20.70
N GLY A 343 9.83 -10.93 -21.15
CA GLY A 343 9.73 -11.95 -22.19
C GLY A 343 9.30 -13.34 -21.70
N ILE A 344 8.98 -13.51 -20.41
CA ILE A 344 8.68 -14.82 -19.82
C ILE A 344 7.19 -14.92 -19.51
N ASP A 345 6.50 -15.70 -20.34
CA ASP A 345 5.08 -16.02 -20.18
C ASP A 345 4.85 -17.15 -19.17
N ASN A 346 5.82 -18.05 -19.00
CA ASN A 346 5.72 -19.16 -18.05
C ASN A 346 5.92 -18.66 -16.60
N MET A 347 4.87 -18.75 -15.79
CA MET A 347 4.88 -18.26 -14.40
C MET A 347 5.87 -18.98 -13.47
N VAL A 348 6.21 -20.24 -13.74
CA VAL A 348 7.21 -20.97 -12.95
C VAL A 348 8.60 -20.40 -13.23
N ASN A 349 8.98 -20.31 -14.51
CA ASN A 349 10.26 -19.73 -14.91
C ASN A 349 10.39 -18.27 -14.44
N ARG A 350 9.30 -17.50 -14.54
CA ARG A 350 9.27 -16.11 -14.10
C ARG A 350 9.52 -16.00 -12.60
N ARG A 351 8.89 -16.87 -11.80
CA ARG A 351 9.15 -16.96 -10.36
C ARG A 351 10.60 -17.33 -10.06
N ASP A 352 11.16 -18.29 -10.77
CA ASP A 352 12.56 -18.70 -10.57
C ASP A 352 13.54 -17.55 -10.83
N ILE A 353 13.28 -16.71 -11.83
CA ILE A 353 14.09 -15.50 -12.08
C ILE A 353 13.90 -14.47 -10.96
N VAL A 354 12.67 -14.25 -10.49
CA VAL A 354 12.41 -13.34 -9.35
C VAL A 354 13.15 -13.83 -8.09
N ASP A 355 13.21 -15.14 -7.86
CA ASP A 355 13.98 -15.76 -6.77
C ASP A 355 15.49 -15.50 -6.94
N LYS A 356 16.02 -15.69 -8.15
CA LYS A 356 17.44 -15.38 -8.46
C LYS A 356 17.78 -13.90 -8.24
N ILE A 357 16.93 -12.98 -8.70
CA ILE A 357 17.14 -11.54 -8.46
C ILE A 357 17.18 -11.26 -6.97
N LYS A 358 16.23 -11.81 -6.22
CA LYS A 358 16.16 -11.64 -4.77
C LYS A 358 17.42 -12.13 -4.08
N ASP A 359 17.95 -13.28 -4.48
CA ASP A 359 19.18 -13.83 -3.94
C ASP A 359 20.40 -12.96 -4.28
N ARG A 360 20.48 -12.42 -5.50
CA ARG A 360 21.54 -11.48 -5.89
C ARG A 360 21.46 -10.15 -5.15
N VAL A 361 20.28 -9.57 -5.01
CA VAL A 361 20.08 -8.35 -4.20
C VAL A 361 20.53 -8.59 -2.76
N ARG A 362 20.15 -9.73 -2.18
CA ARG A 362 20.58 -10.13 -0.84
C ARG A 362 22.10 -10.26 -0.76
N SER A 363 22.72 -10.99 -1.69
CA SER A 363 24.18 -11.15 -1.75
C SER A 363 24.90 -9.81 -1.87
N SER A 364 24.38 -8.88 -2.66
CA SER A 364 24.91 -7.51 -2.74
C SER A 364 24.87 -6.78 -1.40
N PHE A 365 23.78 -6.89 -0.63
CA PHE A 365 23.74 -6.32 0.73
C PHE A 365 24.68 -7.01 1.72
N GLU A 366 24.84 -8.34 1.62
CA GLU A 366 25.78 -9.12 2.43
C GLU A 366 27.23 -8.69 2.16
N ILE A 367 27.61 -8.55 0.88
CA ILE A 367 28.90 -7.98 0.46
C ILE A 367 29.09 -6.58 1.05
N LEU A 368 28.02 -5.79 1.05
CA LEU A 368 28.05 -4.43 1.60
C LEU A 368 28.08 -4.37 3.14
N GLY A 369 27.89 -5.50 3.84
CA GLY A 369 27.88 -5.55 5.31
C GLY A 369 26.60 -4.98 5.92
N TYR A 370 25.49 -4.96 5.18
CA TYR A 370 24.22 -4.41 5.64
C TYR A 370 23.31 -5.51 6.23
N ASP A 371 23.37 -5.68 7.55
CA ASP A 371 22.68 -6.77 8.27
C ASP A 371 21.15 -6.62 8.33
N GLU A 372 20.62 -5.40 8.27
CA GLU A 372 19.18 -5.11 8.44
C GLU A 372 18.32 -5.70 7.31
N PHE A 373 18.92 -5.99 6.14
CA PHE A 373 18.18 -6.58 5.02
C PHE A 373 17.58 -7.95 5.37
N LYS A 374 18.14 -8.68 6.34
CA LYS A 374 17.56 -9.96 6.83
C LYS A 374 16.13 -9.79 7.37
N SER A 375 15.80 -8.61 7.92
CA SER A 375 14.47 -8.29 8.44
C SER A 375 13.50 -7.73 7.37
N ASP A 376 14.04 -7.23 6.25
CA ASP A 376 13.32 -6.51 5.18
C ASP A 376 13.08 -7.34 3.91
N ILE A 377 13.44 -8.64 3.91
CA ILE A 377 13.34 -9.61 2.80
C ILE A 377 11.94 -9.70 2.15
N ASN A 378 10.90 -9.19 2.81
CA ASN A 378 9.52 -9.19 2.33
C ASN A 378 9.04 -7.87 1.72
N GLN A 379 9.88 -6.82 1.70
CA GLN A 379 9.55 -5.59 0.99
C GLN A 379 9.57 -5.81 -0.53
N PRO A 380 8.75 -5.07 -1.30
CA PRO A 380 8.84 -5.10 -2.76
C PRO A 380 10.21 -4.60 -3.20
N PHE A 381 10.94 -5.43 -3.95
CA PHE A 381 12.26 -5.10 -4.51
C PHE A 381 12.22 -4.93 -6.03
N LEU A 382 11.08 -5.22 -6.65
CA LEU A 382 10.81 -5.01 -8.06
C LEU A 382 9.57 -4.13 -8.20
N THR A 383 9.59 -3.30 -9.23
CA THR A 383 8.43 -2.56 -9.72
C THR A 383 8.16 -2.99 -11.15
N GLU A 384 6.88 -3.03 -11.52
CA GLU A 384 6.46 -3.30 -12.89
C GLU A 384 5.42 -2.27 -13.32
N ASN A 385 5.59 -1.75 -14.52
CA ASN A 385 4.56 -1.01 -15.23
C ASN A 385 4.15 -1.83 -16.45
N ASN A 386 2.86 -2.14 -16.54
CA ASN A 386 2.29 -2.94 -17.62
C ASN A 386 1.55 -2.02 -18.62
N TYR A 387 1.58 -2.40 -19.90
CA TYR A 387 1.09 -1.61 -21.01
C TYR A 387 0.25 -2.46 -21.97
N PHE A 388 -0.75 -1.86 -22.56
CA PHE A 388 -1.51 -2.43 -23.68
C PHE A 388 -1.34 -1.59 -24.93
N SER A 389 -1.38 -2.25 -26.09
CA SER A 389 -1.50 -1.56 -27.38
C SER A 389 -2.83 -0.80 -27.45
N LYS A 390 -2.84 0.34 -28.15
CA LYS A 390 -4.05 1.14 -28.41
C LYS A 390 -5.16 0.37 -29.13
N GLU A 391 -4.83 -0.70 -29.84
CA GLU A 391 -5.80 -1.58 -30.51
C GLU A 391 -6.82 -2.18 -29.53
N TYR A 392 -6.44 -2.36 -28.26
CA TYR A 392 -7.30 -2.94 -27.23
C TYR A 392 -8.32 -1.95 -26.65
N ALA A 393 -8.05 -0.64 -26.73
CA ALA A 393 -8.96 0.40 -26.30
C ALA A 393 -8.53 1.77 -26.84
N SER A 394 -9.23 2.28 -27.85
CA SER A 394 -9.15 3.70 -28.18
C SER A 394 -10.11 4.46 -27.27
N CYS A 395 -9.60 5.47 -26.55
CA CYS A 395 -10.44 6.40 -25.82
C CYS A 395 -10.32 7.79 -26.43
N SER A 396 -11.47 8.31 -26.83
CA SER A 396 -11.65 9.73 -27.12
C SER A 396 -12.61 10.29 -26.08
N LEU A 397 -12.37 11.53 -25.65
CA LEU A 397 -13.34 12.28 -24.87
C LEU A 397 -14.25 13.01 -25.85
N ASP A 398 -15.56 12.85 -25.69
CA ASP A 398 -16.50 13.65 -26.47
C ASP A 398 -16.36 15.14 -26.10
N LYS A 399 -16.73 16.01 -27.04
CA LYS A 399 -16.57 17.46 -26.91
C LYS A 399 -17.27 18.01 -25.67
N LYS A 400 -18.45 17.49 -25.32
CA LYS A 400 -19.24 17.97 -24.18
C LYS A 400 -18.58 17.60 -22.85
N THR A 401 -18.09 16.37 -22.72
CA THR A 401 -17.31 15.94 -21.54
C THR A 401 -16.06 16.79 -21.38
N LYS A 402 -15.35 17.07 -22.47
CA LYS A 402 -14.17 17.95 -22.47
C LYS A 402 -14.50 19.36 -22.01
N GLU A 403 -15.54 19.98 -22.54
CA GLU A 403 -15.97 21.33 -22.14
C GLU A 403 -16.33 21.38 -20.65
N ASN A 404 -17.03 20.36 -20.14
CA ASN A 404 -17.39 20.27 -18.73
C ASN A 404 -16.15 20.11 -17.83
N LEU A 405 -15.20 19.23 -18.20
CA LEU A 405 -13.95 19.07 -17.45
C LEU A 405 -13.15 20.37 -17.42
N ASN A 406 -13.09 21.12 -18.53
CA ASN A 406 -12.41 22.41 -18.59
C ASN A 406 -13.08 23.47 -17.70
N LYS A 407 -14.43 23.47 -17.61
CA LYS A 407 -15.14 24.36 -16.67
C LYS A 407 -14.80 24.02 -15.22
N ILE A 408 -14.80 22.73 -14.86
CA ILE A 408 -14.45 22.28 -13.50
C ILE A 408 -12.98 22.61 -13.18
N ALA A 409 -12.06 22.36 -14.12
CA ALA A 409 -10.64 22.62 -13.94
C ALA A 409 -10.31 24.09 -13.66
N LYS A 410 -11.12 25.04 -14.15
CA LYS A 410 -11.00 26.46 -13.83
C LYS A 410 -11.39 26.80 -12.39
N ILE A 411 -12.27 26.01 -11.77
CA ILE A 411 -12.78 26.24 -10.41
C ILE A 411 -11.88 25.57 -9.36
N LEU A 412 -11.35 24.38 -9.66
CA LEU A 412 -10.55 23.59 -8.70
C LEU A 412 -9.39 24.32 -8.02
N PRO A 413 -8.65 25.25 -8.67
CA PRO A 413 -7.56 25.99 -8.03
C PRO A 413 -7.97 26.77 -6.77
N ILE A 414 -9.25 27.16 -6.64
CA ILE A 414 -9.76 27.86 -5.44
C ILE A 414 -9.66 26.97 -4.19
N PHE A 415 -9.74 25.65 -4.36
CA PHE A 415 -9.65 24.66 -3.27
C PHE A 415 -8.23 24.12 -3.06
N ASP A 416 -7.23 24.65 -3.78
CA ASP A 416 -5.85 24.23 -3.59
C ASP A 416 -5.35 24.66 -2.21
N ARG A 417 -5.10 23.69 -1.32
CA ARG A 417 -4.56 23.98 0.02
C ARG A 417 -3.20 24.69 -0.02
N ARG A 418 -2.47 24.59 -1.13
CA ARG A 418 -1.23 25.35 -1.34
C ARG A 418 -1.50 26.85 -1.46
N LEU A 419 -2.73 27.28 -1.75
CA LEU A 419 -3.12 28.69 -1.73
C LEU A 419 -3.00 29.28 -0.32
N LEU A 420 -3.44 28.53 0.71
CA LEU A 420 -3.25 28.93 2.11
C LEU A 420 -1.76 29.01 2.47
N LEU A 421 -0.96 28.04 2.03
CA LEU A 421 0.49 28.07 2.23
C LEU A 421 1.12 29.28 1.51
N ARG A 422 0.66 29.63 0.31
CA ARG A 422 1.14 30.82 -0.43
C ARG A 422 0.80 32.10 0.31
N PHE A 423 -0.41 32.23 0.86
CA PHE A 423 -0.78 33.38 1.69
C PHE A 423 0.06 33.44 2.97
N PHE A 424 0.19 32.33 3.68
CA PHE A 424 1.05 32.27 4.86
C PHE A 424 2.50 32.66 4.55
N ILE A 425 3.11 32.09 3.49
CA ILE A 425 4.47 32.44 3.08
C ILE A 425 4.56 33.92 2.68
N LYS A 426 3.56 34.45 1.96
CA LYS A 426 3.51 35.87 1.60
C LYS A 426 3.50 36.75 2.85
N ASP A 427 2.62 36.46 3.81
CA ASP A 427 2.48 37.23 5.05
C ASP A 427 3.77 37.15 5.89
N GLU A 428 4.34 35.94 6.04
CA GLU A 428 5.61 35.75 6.73
C GLU A 428 6.74 36.51 6.04
N LEU A 429 6.85 36.45 4.72
CA LEU A 429 7.86 37.21 3.96
C LEU A 429 7.65 38.72 4.12
N GLU A 430 6.40 39.22 4.06
CA GLU A 430 6.11 40.65 4.24
C GLU A 430 6.45 41.17 5.65
N LEU A 431 6.39 40.31 6.66
CA LEU A 431 6.77 40.60 8.04
C LEU A 431 8.27 40.44 8.32
N SER A 432 8.96 39.56 7.59
CA SER A 432 10.37 39.20 7.85
C SER A 432 11.38 39.77 6.84
N ILE A 433 10.94 40.37 5.72
CA ILE A 433 11.82 41.11 4.81
C ILE A 433 12.24 42.43 5.48
N PRO A 434 13.55 42.70 5.66
CA PRO A 434 14.04 43.98 6.17
C PRO A 434 13.54 45.14 5.31
N LYS A 435 13.19 46.28 5.93
CA LYS A 435 12.64 47.46 5.24
C LYS A 435 13.43 47.87 3.99
N ASP A 436 14.75 47.74 4.03
CA ASP A 436 15.67 48.12 2.95
C ASP A 436 15.49 47.30 1.65
N PHE A 437 14.87 46.11 1.73
CA PHE A 437 14.53 45.29 0.57
C PHE A 437 13.14 45.59 -0.02
N LYS A 438 12.25 46.25 0.73
CA LYS A 438 10.91 46.62 0.24
C LYS A 438 11.00 47.70 -0.86
N ASP A 439 11.93 48.64 -0.74
CA ASP A 439 12.08 49.75 -1.70
C ASP A 439 12.60 49.29 -3.08
N ILE A 440 13.34 48.17 -3.13
CA ILE A 440 13.83 47.58 -4.40
C ILE A 440 12.71 46.80 -5.13
N TYR A 441 11.76 46.21 -4.38
CA TYR A 441 10.69 45.38 -4.95
C TYR A 441 9.49 46.21 -5.43
N VAL A 442 9.30 47.43 -4.92
CA VAL A 442 8.23 48.35 -5.36
C VAL A 442 8.63 49.14 -6.62
N ALA A 443 9.92 49.20 -6.94
CA ALA A 443 10.44 49.88 -8.13
C ALA A 443 10.48 49.02 -9.41
N ARG A 444 9.99 47.78 -9.36
CA ARG A 444 9.81 46.85 -10.50
C ARG A 444 8.39 46.32 -10.50
#